data_AF-A0A0J7KZA6-F1
#
_entry.id   AF-A0A0J7KZA6-F1
#
_cell.length_a   1.000
_cell.length_b   1.000
_cell.length_c   1.000
_cell.angle_alpha   90.00
_cell.angle_beta   90.00
_cell.angle_gamma   90.00
#
_symmetry.space_group_name_H-M   'P 1'
#
loop_
_entity.id
_entity.type
_entity.pdbx_description
1 polymer ?
#
loop_
_entity_poly.entity_id
_entity_poly.type
_entity_poly.pdbx_seq_one_letter_code
_entity_poly.pdbx_strand_id
1 'polypeptide(L)'
;MTSKPNDTKKLLLAAIEDNDPVIFLECLGTYFNTYKSNEYTFSVQEEVSDEYEVAELGKAKVLKSYQFEEQPDLTIVTYGSKVYDCEYALKLLEEEGFKIELIDLQTLQP
;
A
#
# COMPACT_ATOMS: atom_id res chain seq x y z
N MET A 1 -7.11 -1.12 -5.26
CA MET A 1 -6.17 -2.23 -5.49
C MET A 1 -5.24 -2.32 -4.31
N THR A 2 -5.19 -3.48 -3.65
CA THR A 2 -4.52 -3.64 -2.35
C THR A 2 -3.05 -3.98 -2.50
N SER A 3 -2.24 -3.59 -1.52
CA SER A 3 -0.78 -3.79 -1.53
C SER A 3 -0.31 -4.72 -0.41
N LYS A 4 -0.82 -4.58 0.81
CA LYS A 4 -0.42 -5.37 2.01
C LYS A 4 -1.50 -6.39 2.42
N PRO A 5 -1.13 -7.53 3.04
CA PRO A 5 -2.09 -8.53 3.51
C PRO A 5 -3.15 -7.99 4.48
N ASN A 6 -2.76 -7.21 5.49
CA ASN A 6 -3.74 -6.64 6.45
C ASN A 6 -4.73 -5.70 5.76
N ASP A 7 -4.23 -4.81 4.89
CA ASP A 7 -5.09 -3.88 4.15
C ASP A 7 -6.02 -4.65 3.20
N THR A 8 -5.53 -5.75 2.60
CA THR A 8 -6.34 -6.63 1.75
C THR A 8 -7.51 -7.25 2.50
N LYS A 9 -7.28 -7.79 3.70
CA LYS A 9 -8.38 -8.30 4.54
C LYS A 9 -9.45 -7.23 4.78
N LYS A 10 -9.03 -6.07 5.27
CA LYS A 10 -9.94 -4.99 5.67
C LYS A 10 -10.73 -4.40 4.50
N LEU A 11 -10.09 -4.22 3.35
CA LEU A 11 -10.73 -3.68 2.14
C LEU A 11 -11.62 -4.71 1.45
N LEU A 12 -11.28 -6.01 1.51
CA LEU A 12 -12.15 -7.06 0.97
C LEU A 12 -13.43 -7.19 1.80
N LEU A 13 -13.32 -7.11 3.13
CA LEU A 13 -14.50 -7.05 4.00
C LEU A 13 -15.35 -5.82 3.68
N ALA A 14 -14.74 -4.66 3.50
CA ALA A 14 -15.44 -3.44 3.10
C ALA A 14 -16.17 -3.61 1.76
N ALA A 15 -15.52 -4.24 0.77
CA ALA A 15 -16.13 -4.52 -0.53
C ALA A 15 -17.29 -5.51 -0.47
N ILE A 16 -17.28 -6.45 0.48
CA ILE A 16 -18.39 -7.40 0.70
C ILE A 16 -19.58 -6.72 1.40
N GLU A 17 -19.31 -5.79 2.30
CA GLU A 17 -20.35 -5.06 3.05
C GLU A 17 -20.99 -3.90 2.28
N ASP A 18 -20.33 -3.42 1.22
CA ASP A 18 -20.84 -2.32 0.41
C ASP A 18 -22.12 -2.73 -0.34
N ASN A 19 -23.07 -1.80 -0.43
CA ASN A 19 -24.32 -2.01 -1.16
C ASN A 19 -24.15 -1.77 -2.67
N ASP A 20 -23.08 -1.08 -3.06
CA ASP A 20 -22.72 -0.79 -4.44
C ASP A 20 -21.75 -1.86 -5.00
N PRO A 21 -21.74 -2.11 -6.32
CA PRO A 21 -20.84 -3.10 -6.91
C PRO A 21 -19.38 -2.65 -6.83
N VAL A 22 -18.53 -3.47 -6.20
CA VAL A 22 -17.09 -3.21 -6.07
C VAL A 22 -16.28 -4.17 -6.94
N ILE A 23 -15.35 -3.62 -7.73
CA ILE A 23 -14.34 -4.42 -8.46
C ILE A 23 -13.07 -4.49 -7.61
N PHE A 24 -12.82 -5.67 -7.04
CA PHE A 24 -11.63 -5.91 -6.23
C PHE A 24 -10.48 -6.47 -7.09
N LEU A 25 -9.42 -5.70 -7.24
CA LEU A 25 -8.24 -6.08 -8.03
C LEU A 25 -7.11 -6.52 -7.11
N GLU A 26 -6.62 -7.74 -7.32
CA GLU A 26 -5.54 -8.35 -6.55
C GLU A 26 -4.31 -8.55 -7.43
N CYS A 27 -3.13 -8.25 -6.89
CA CYS A 27 -1.90 -8.44 -7.66
C CYS A 27 -1.43 -9.89 -7.52
N LEU A 28 -1.39 -10.63 -8.64
CA LEU A 28 -0.88 -12.00 -8.66
C LEU A 28 0.55 -12.13 -8.07
N GLY A 29 1.38 -11.10 -8.26
CA GLY A 29 2.75 -11.09 -7.75
C GLY A 29 2.88 -11.01 -6.23
N THR A 30 1.82 -10.63 -5.50
CA THR A 30 1.85 -10.44 -4.04
C THR A 30 1.10 -11.54 -3.28
N TYR A 31 0.56 -12.54 -3.99
CA TYR A 31 -0.24 -13.61 -3.40
C TYR A 31 0.58 -14.64 -2.61
N PHE A 32 1.82 -14.85 -3.01
CA PHE A 32 2.74 -15.76 -2.33
C PHE A 32 3.65 -14.98 -1.40
N ASN A 33 4.50 -15.68 -0.64
CA ASN A 33 5.39 -15.07 0.36
C ASN A 33 6.34 -13.99 -0.18
N THR A 34 6.52 -13.91 -1.50
CA THR A 34 7.51 -13.03 -2.12
C THR A 34 6.99 -12.33 -3.36
N TYR A 35 7.20 -11.03 -3.43
CA TYR A 35 7.07 -10.23 -4.64
C TYR A 35 8.46 -10.02 -5.27
N LYS A 36 8.58 -10.24 -6.58
CA LYS A 36 9.84 -10.06 -7.32
C LYS A 36 9.72 -8.90 -8.29
N SER A 37 10.69 -8.00 -8.25
CA SER A 37 10.81 -6.87 -9.16
C SER A 37 12.25 -6.75 -9.64
N ASN A 38 12.48 -7.03 -10.93
CA ASN A 38 13.75 -7.00 -11.69
C ASN A 38 14.99 -7.60 -10.99
N GLU A 39 15.46 -6.99 -9.90
CA GLU A 39 16.67 -7.36 -9.14
C GLU A 39 16.40 -7.70 -7.66
N TYR A 40 15.20 -7.42 -7.14
CA TYR A 40 14.87 -7.54 -5.72
C TYR A 40 13.71 -8.49 -5.46
N THR A 41 13.79 -9.17 -4.31
CA THR A 41 12.71 -10.00 -3.79
C THR A 41 12.26 -9.42 -2.45
N PHE A 42 11.00 -9.05 -2.36
CA PHE A 42 10.37 -8.49 -1.17
C PHE A 42 9.58 -9.58 -0.47
N SER A 43 9.74 -9.70 0.85
CA SER A 43 8.77 -10.45 1.65
C SER A 43 7.49 -9.65 1.69
N VAL A 44 6.38 -10.28 1.32
CA VAL A 44 5.04 -9.69 1.44
C VAL A 44 4.26 -10.28 2.61
N GLN A 45 4.87 -11.16 3.40
CA GLN A 45 4.26 -11.72 4.60
C GLN A 45 4.11 -10.67 5.69
N GLU A 46 2.95 -10.71 6.34
CA GLU A 46 2.57 -9.85 7.44
C GLU A 46 1.72 -10.67 8.41
N GLU A 47 1.78 -10.37 9.70
CA GLU A 47 0.83 -10.89 10.67
C GLU A 47 -0.53 -10.23 10.43
N VAL A 48 -1.53 -11.03 10.07
CA VAL A 48 -2.89 -10.55 9.83
C VAL A 48 -3.69 -10.79 11.09
N SER A 49 -4.24 -9.72 11.67
CA SER A 49 -5.11 -9.84 12.85
C SER A 49 -6.33 -10.69 12.52
N ASP A 50 -6.80 -11.52 13.46
CA ASP A 50 -8.05 -12.26 13.33
C ASP A 50 -9.29 -11.37 13.58
N GLU A 51 -9.10 -10.20 14.18
CA GLU A 51 -10.18 -9.26 14.49
C GLU A 51 -10.95 -8.81 13.24
N TYR A 52 -12.26 -8.63 13.40
CA TYR A 52 -13.14 -8.19 12.32
C TYR A 52 -13.05 -6.67 12.19
N GLU A 53 -12.12 -6.21 11.36
CA GLU A 53 -11.90 -4.80 11.08
C GLU A 53 -12.19 -4.50 9.60
N VAL A 54 -12.93 -3.43 9.36
CA VAL A 54 -13.35 -3.00 8.03
C VAL A 54 -12.68 -1.66 7.71
N ALA A 55 -12.09 -1.55 6.52
CA ALA A 55 -11.49 -0.30 6.04
C ALA A 55 -12.52 0.60 5.37
N GLU A 56 -12.21 1.89 5.26
CA GLU A 56 -13.02 2.87 4.53
C GLU A 56 -12.63 2.84 3.04
N LEU A 57 -13.57 2.52 2.15
CA LEU A 57 -13.36 2.62 0.70
C LEU A 57 -13.22 4.09 0.28
N GLY A 58 -12.34 4.37 -0.68
CA GLY A 58 -12.08 5.73 -1.17
C GLY A 58 -11.06 6.51 -0.34
N LYS A 59 -10.40 5.84 0.62
CA LYS A 59 -9.40 6.46 1.48
C LYS A 59 -8.02 5.89 1.25
N ALA A 60 -7.11 6.77 0.84
CA ALA A 60 -5.70 6.44 0.72
C ALA A 60 -5.04 6.28 2.10
N LYS A 61 -4.00 5.44 2.13
CA LYS A 61 -3.16 5.23 3.31
C LYS A 61 -1.82 5.91 3.09
N VAL A 62 -1.45 6.79 4.01
CA VAL A 62 -0.12 7.38 4.05
C VAL A 62 0.81 6.38 4.72
N LEU A 63 1.71 5.80 3.94
CA LEU A 63 2.66 4.78 4.42
C LEU A 63 3.88 5.43 5.08
N LYS A 64 4.27 6.61 4.62
CA LYS A 64 5.32 7.43 5.21
C LYS A 64 4.98 8.90 5.00
N SER A 65 5.02 9.69 6.07
CA SER A 65 4.87 11.15 6.05
C SER A 65 5.94 11.80 6.90
N TYR A 66 6.15 13.10 6.66
CA TYR A 66 7.01 13.95 7.47
C TYR A 66 6.14 14.98 8.19
N GLN A 67 6.64 15.51 9.32
CA GLN A 67 5.90 16.52 10.08
C GLN A 67 5.74 17.82 9.29
N PHE A 68 4.75 18.63 9.64
CA PHE A 68 4.38 19.86 8.92
C PHE A 68 5.53 20.89 8.81
N GLU A 69 6.48 20.84 9.74
CA GLU A 69 7.69 21.69 9.78
C GLU A 69 8.80 21.17 8.85
N GLU A 70 8.72 19.90 8.44
CA GLU A 70 9.65 19.24 7.53
C GLU A 70 8.90 18.74 6.28
N GLN A 71 8.58 19.66 5.37
CA GLN A 71 7.89 19.30 4.13
C GLN A 71 8.68 18.24 3.33
N PRO A 72 8.01 17.26 2.72
CA PRO A 72 8.66 16.31 1.85
C PRO A 72 9.17 17.02 0.58
N ASP A 73 10.33 16.60 0.10
CA ASP A 73 10.89 17.02 -1.20
C ASP A 73 10.06 16.45 -2.37
N LEU A 74 9.41 15.31 -2.15
CA LEU A 74 8.63 14.58 -3.14
C LEU A 74 7.50 13.79 -2.46
N THR A 75 6.31 13.79 -3.06
CA THR A 75 5.23 12.85 -2.72
C THR A 75 5.08 11.82 -3.84
N ILE A 76 5.18 10.55 -3.51
CA ILE A 76 4.94 9.41 -4.39
C ILE A 76 3.54 8.87 -4.10
N VAL A 77 2.67 8.93 -5.10
CA VAL A 77 1.33 8.32 -5.06
C VAL A 77 1.34 7.07 -5.92
N THR A 78 1.02 5.92 -5.34
CA THR A 78 1.05 4.62 -6.02
C THR A 78 -0.03 3.68 -5.48
N TYR A 79 -0.09 2.46 -6.00
CA TYR A 79 -1.02 1.42 -5.56
C TYR A 79 -0.54 0.02 -5.94
N GLY A 80 -1.12 -1.00 -5.31
CA GLY A 80 -0.86 -2.40 -5.63
C GLY A 80 0.61 -2.80 -5.39
N SER A 81 1.15 -3.67 -6.24
CA SER A 81 2.52 -4.18 -6.06
C SER A 81 3.62 -3.13 -6.23
N LYS A 82 3.33 -1.99 -6.87
CA LYS A 82 4.29 -0.89 -7.02
C LYS A 82 4.61 -0.17 -5.71
N VAL A 83 3.78 -0.36 -4.68
CA VAL A 83 4.12 0.06 -3.31
C VAL A 83 5.47 -0.51 -2.86
N TYR A 84 5.75 -1.79 -3.14
CA TYR A 84 7.01 -2.42 -2.73
C TYR A 84 8.23 -1.84 -3.46
N ASP A 85 8.08 -1.53 -4.75
CA ASP A 85 9.13 -0.86 -5.54
C ASP A 85 9.42 0.54 -4.97
N CYS A 86 8.37 1.28 -4.61
CA CYS A 86 8.49 2.61 -4.02
C CYS A 86 9.09 2.56 -2.61
N GLU A 87 8.73 1.60 -1.76
CA GLU A 87 9.34 1.39 -0.45
C GLU A 87 10.84 1.09 -0.53
N TYR A 88 11.27 0.40 -1.60
CA TYR A 88 12.69 0.18 -1.86
C TYR A 88 13.40 1.45 -2.29
N ALA A 89 12.85 2.16 -3.28
CA ALA A 89 13.42 3.42 -3.75
C ALA A 89 13.52 4.46 -2.63
N LEU A 90 12.54 4.48 -1.73
CA LEU A 90 12.49 5.34 -0.55
C LEU A 90 13.70 5.13 0.36
N LYS A 91 14.10 3.88 0.62
CA LYS A 91 15.30 3.58 1.42
C LYS A 91 16.56 4.15 0.80
N LEU A 92 16.71 4.04 -0.52
CA LEU A 92 17.88 4.56 -1.24
C LEU A 92 17.94 6.09 -1.20
N LEU A 93 16.80 6.75 -1.45
CA LEU A 93 16.72 8.21 -1.49
C LEU A 93 16.86 8.83 -0.09
N GLU A 94 16.42 8.14 0.96
CA GLU A 94 16.65 8.56 2.35
C GLU A 94 18.13 8.50 2.74
N GLU A 95 18.90 7.53 2.22
CA GLU A 95 20.35 7.48 2.41
C GLU A 95 21.06 8.68 1.75
N GLU A 96 20.49 9.23 0.68
CA GLU A 96 20.93 10.46 0.03
C GLU A 96 20.41 11.74 0.71
N GLY A 97 19.56 11.61 1.73
CA GLY A 97 19.04 12.71 2.54
C GLY A 97 17.72 13.32 2.06
N PHE A 98 17.03 12.69 1.10
CA PHE A 98 15.73 13.17 0.63
C PHE A 98 14.60 12.76 1.59
N LYS A 99 13.62 13.66 1.75
CA LYS A 99 12.38 13.42 2.49
C LYS A 99 11.25 13.10 1.53
N ILE A 100 10.78 11.86 1.51
CA ILE A 100 9.81 11.42 0.49
C ILE A 100 8.56 10.84 1.14
N GLU A 101 7.43 11.49 0.90
CA GLU A 101 6.13 10.99 1.33
C GLU A 101 5.66 9.87 0.39
N LEU A 102 5.14 8.78 0.95
CA LEU A 102 4.61 7.65 0.20
C LEU A 102 3.14 7.42 0.56
N ILE A 103 2.29 7.49 -0.47
CA ILE A 103 0.84 7.30 -0.35
C ILE A 103 0.43 6.09 -1.20
N ASP A 104 -0.24 5.13 -0.58
CA ASP A 104 -0.94 4.04 -1.24
C ASP A 104 -2.41 4.41 -1.39
N LEU A 105 -2.91 4.49 -2.63
CA LEU A 105 -4.28 4.90 -2.90
C LEU A 105 -5.32 3.96 -2.30
N GLN A 106 -5.04 2.65 -2.24
CA GLN A 106 -5.97 1.58 -1.84
C GLN A 106 -7.26 1.45 -2.68
N THR A 107 -7.98 2.54 -2.97
CA THR A 107 -9.13 2.61 -3.87
C THR A 107 -8.78 3.50 -5.07
N LEU A 108 -9.19 3.09 -6.27
CA LEU A 108 -8.90 3.83 -7.51
C LEU A 108 -10.06 4.72 -7.95
N GLN A 109 -11.27 4.39 -7.51
CA GLN A 109 -12.48 5.12 -7.82
C GLN A 109 -13.57 4.82 -6.79
N PRO A 110 -14.14 5.84 -6.12
CA PRO A 110 -13.53 7.16 -5.92
C PRO A 110 -12.15 7.05 -5.28
#